data_AF-A0A7V9G009-F1
#
_entry.id   AF-A0A7V9G009-F1
#
_cell.length_a   1.000
_cell.length_b   1.000
_cell.length_c   1.000
_cell.angle_alpha   90.00
_cell.angle_beta   90.00
_cell.angle_gamma   90.00
#
_symmetry.space_group_name_H-M   'P 1'
#
loop_
_entity.id
_entity.type
_entity.pdbx_description
1 polymer ?
#
loop_
_entity_poly.entity_id
_entity_poly.type
_entity_poly.pdbx_seq_one_letter_code
_entity_poly.pdbx_strand_id
1 'polypeptide(L)'
;MSRFAPRTLVAPAENGLRIASPPPSAGTPAVIFTRHASLDGHELASVRCLTVERGYLVECTVRRSGDDGAGAPRELGPYAFERLDEAKRFVDETALALEYLGCEVDAERRAGTPAVD
;
A
#
# COMPACT_ATOMS: atom_id res chain seq x y z
N MET A 1 -8.35 -33.99 -11.79
CA MET A 1 -8.23 -34.30 -10.35
C MET A 1 -7.14 -33.45 -9.75
N SER A 2 -7.52 -32.66 -8.74
CA SER A 2 -6.72 -31.67 -8.03
C SER A 2 -5.52 -32.29 -7.29
N ARG A 3 -4.37 -31.60 -7.28
CA ARG A 3 -3.40 -31.60 -6.17
C ARG A 3 -2.72 -30.24 -6.10
N PHE A 4 -3.40 -29.29 -5.47
CA PHE A 4 -2.78 -28.10 -4.88
C PHE A 4 -1.76 -28.56 -3.83
N ALA A 5 -0.48 -28.25 -4.04
CA ALA A 5 0.55 -28.37 -3.01
C ALA A 5 0.56 -27.08 -2.18
N PRO A 6 0.51 -27.15 -0.84
CA PRO A 6 0.77 -26.01 0.02
C PRO A 6 2.28 -25.86 0.26
N ARG A 7 2.72 -24.63 0.58
CA ARG A 7 4.05 -24.15 1.03
C ARG A 7 4.75 -23.31 -0.04
N THR A 8 5.08 -22.06 0.24
CA THR A 8 6.23 -21.74 1.12
C THR A 8 5.97 -20.55 2.05
N LEU A 9 6.18 -20.79 3.34
CA LEU A 9 6.41 -19.77 4.37
C LEU A 9 7.76 -19.11 4.04
N VAL A 10 7.77 -17.83 3.67
CA VAL A 10 9.01 -17.08 3.42
C VAL A 10 9.63 -16.72 4.78
N ALA A 11 10.94 -16.99 4.89
CA ALA A 11 11.79 -16.87 6.09
C ALA A 11 11.70 -15.51 6.80
N PRO A 12 12.04 -15.43 8.11
CA PRO A 12 12.02 -14.18 8.84
C PRO A 12 13.14 -13.26 8.36
N ALA A 13 12.79 -12.11 7.78
CA ALA A 13 13.73 -11.00 7.69
C ALA A 13 13.89 -10.41 9.11
N GLU A 14 15.12 -10.26 9.56
CA GLU A 14 15.48 -9.89 10.93
C GLU A 14 15.03 -8.46 11.32
N ASN A 15 14.45 -7.70 10.37
CA ASN A 15 13.79 -6.41 10.58
C ASN A 15 12.36 -6.41 10.01
N GLY A 16 11.41 -7.03 10.70
CA GLY A 16 9.99 -6.62 10.82
C GLY A 16 9.09 -6.41 9.59
N LEU A 17 9.58 -6.34 8.35
CA LEU A 17 8.75 -6.08 7.18
C LEU A 17 8.24 -7.38 6.59
N ARG A 18 7.02 -7.78 6.99
CA ARG A 18 6.33 -8.92 6.39
C ARG A 18 5.78 -8.51 5.02
N ILE A 19 6.39 -9.02 3.94
CA ILE A 19 5.70 -9.15 2.65
C ILE A 19 4.67 -10.27 2.85
N ALA A 20 3.47 -9.91 3.28
CA ALA A 20 2.43 -10.91 3.49
C ALA A 20 1.88 -11.33 2.11
N SER A 21 1.80 -12.64 1.86
CA SER A 21 0.72 -13.12 0.99
C SER A 21 -0.59 -12.68 1.64
N PRO A 22 -1.56 -12.10 0.91
CA PRO A 22 -2.82 -11.71 1.53
C PRO A 22 -3.41 -12.94 2.24
N PRO A 23 -3.81 -12.84 3.52
CA PRO A 23 -4.58 -13.91 4.14
C PRO A 23 -5.84 -14.13 3.30
N PRO A 24 -6.40 -15.36 3.24
CA PRO A 24 -7.74 -15.57 2.69
C PRO A 24 -8.75 -14.91 3.64
N SER A 25 -8.88 -13.59 3.57
CA SER A 25 -9.86 -12.84 4.33
C SER A 25 -11.18 -12.88 3.57
N ALA A 26 -12.22 -13.36 4.25
CA ALA A 26 -13.59 -13.33 3.74
C ALA A 26 -14.21 -11.90 3.79
N GLY A 27 -13.46 -10.91 4.27
CA GLY A 27 -13.86 -9.50 4.29
C GLY A 27 -13.11 -8.67 3.24
N THR A 28 -13.82 -7.78 2.57
CA THR A 28 -13.21 -6.82 1.64
C THR A 28 -12.35 -5.82 2.42
N PRO A 29 -11.05 -5.66 2.11
CA PRO A 29 -10.22 -4.66 2.76
C PRO A 29 -10.80 -3.26 2.52
N ALA A 30 -10.92 -2.46 3.57
CA ALA A 30 -11.45 -1.11 3.49
C ALA A 30 -10.31 -0.09 3.56
N VAL A 31 -10.26 0.83 2.60
CA VAL A 31 -9.28 1.92 2.60
C VAL A 31 -9.60 2.87 3.75
N ILE A 32 -8.61 3.15 4.58
CA ILE A 32 -8.71 4.15 5.65
C ILE A 32 -8.34 5.51 5.07
N PHE A 33 -7.18 5.59 4.42
CA PHE A 33 -6.69 6.78 3.76
C PHE A 33 -5.71 6.45 2.63
N THR A 34 -5.54 7.41 1.74
CA THR A 34 -4.56 7.38 0.65
C THR A 34 -3.74 8.67 0.66
N ARG A 35 -2.45 8.56 0.37
CA ARG A 35 -1.58 9.69 -0.02
C ARG A 35 -1.16 9.53 -1.47
N HIS A 36 -1.16 10.63 -2.21
CA HIS A 36 -0.69 10.70 -3.59
C HIS A 36 0.59 11.52 -3.63
N ALA A 37 1.54 11.10 -4.45
CA ALA A 37 2.79 11.80 -4.68
C ALA A 37 2.94 12.08 -6.17
N SER A 38 3.18 13.34 -6.51
CA SER A 38 3.32 13.82 -7.87
C SER A 38 4.70 14.40 -8.10
N LEU A 39 5.24 14.25 -9.30
CA LEU A 39 6.48 14.91 -9.74
C LEU A 39 6.16 15.68 -11.02
N ASP A 40 6.48 16.97 -11.05
CA ASP A 40 6.19 17.87 -12.17
C ASP A 40 4.71 17.85 -12.62
N GLY A 41 3.78 17.71 -11.67
CA GLY A 41 2.34 17.63 -11.93
C GLY A 41 1.82 16.26 -12.40
N HIS A 42 2.68 15.24 -12.47
CA HIS A 42 2.32 13.87 -12.84
C HIS A 42 2.30 12.94 -11.62
N GLU A 43 1.20 12.23 -11.38
CA GLU A 43 1.12 11.26 -10.28
C GLU A 43 2.13 10.12 -10.47
N LEU A 44 3.14 10.09 -9.60
CA LEU A 44 4.22 9.10 -9.61
C LEU A 44 3.91 7.93 -8.68
N ALA A 45 3.28 8.18 -7.53
CA ALA A 45 2.95 7.13 -6.59
C ALA A 45 1.64 7.39 -5.84
N SER A 46 0.99 6.30 -5.43
CA SER A 46 -0.06 6.36 -4.41
C SER A 46 0.23 5.33 -3.33
N VAL A 47 -0.01 5.71 -2.08
CA VAL A 47 0.21 4.87 -0.89
C VAL A 47 -1.12 4.77 -0.15
N ARG A 48 -1.66 3.55 -0.05
CA ARG A 48 -2.97 3.26 0.52
C ARG A 48 -2.82 2.48 1.81
N CYS A 49 -3.44 2.97 2.88
CA CYS A 49 -3.58 2.22 4.13
C CYS A 49 -4.97 1.59 4.17
N LEU A 50 -5.03 0.28 4.39
CA LEU A 50 -6.26 -0.49 4.46
C LEU A 50 -6.41 -1.15 5.83
N THR A 51 -7.64 -1.24 6.32
CA THR A 51 -7.98 -2.13 7.44
C THR A 51 -8.40 -3.49 6.90
N VAL A 52 -7.94 -4.54 7.56
CA VAL A 52 -8.37 -5.93 7.34
C VAL A 52 -8.87 -6.51 8.66
N GLU A 53 -9.42 -7.71 8.64
CA GLU A 53 -9.93 -8.38 9.85
C GLU A 53 -8.88 -8.48 10.97
N ARG A 54 -7.61 -8.63 10.61
CA ARG A 54 -6.49 -8.74 11.56
C ARG A 54 -5.37 -7.78 11.21
N GLY A 55 -5.57 -6.51 11.55
CA GLY A 55 -4.55 -5.46 11.42
C GLY A 55 -4.72 -4.62 10.18
N TYR A 56 -3.61 -4.19 9.61
CA TYR A 56 -3.54 -3.16 8.59
C TYR A 56 -2.60 -3.57 7.47
N LEU A 57 -2.94 -3.18 6.25
CA LEU A 57 -2.11 -3.35 5.07
C LEU A 57 -1.76 -1.98 4.49
N VAL A 58 -0.52 -1.82 4.04
CA VAL A 58 -0.12 -0.68 3.19
C VAL A 58 0.22 -1.21 1.81
N GLU A 59 -0.46 -0.68 0.80
CA GLU A 59 -0.22 -0.97 -0.62
C GLU A 59 0.34 0.29 -1.27
N CYS A 60 1.33 0.14 -2.15
CA CYS A 60 1.87 1.27 -2.91
C CYS A 60 1.82 0.97 -4.41
N THR A 61 1.29 1.90 -5.19
CA THR A 61 1.31 1.85 -6.65
C THR A 61 2.28 2.89 -7.15
N VAL A 62 3.27 2.50 -7.96
CA VAL A 62 4.28 3.41 -8.54
C VAL A 62 4.17 3.41 -10.06
N ARG A 63 4.05 4.60 -10.65
CA ARG A 63 4.06 4.86 -12.08
C ARG A 63 5.44 5.35 -12.49
N ARG A 64 5.82 5.12 -13.75
CA ARG A 64 7.07 5.66 -14.31
C ARG A 64 6.79 7.08 -14.83
N SER A 65 7.67 8.02 -14.50
CA SER A 65 7.63 9.36 -15.09
C SER A 65 8.15 9.32 -16.53
N GLY A 66 7.55 10.11 -17.43
CA GLY A 66 8.01 10.28 -18.82
C GLY A 66 7.55 9.22 -19.82
N ASP A 67 6.60 8.35 -19.44
CA ASP A 67 5.92 7.45 -20.38
C ASP A 67 4.50 7.98 -20.57
N ASP A 68 3.99 8.04 -21.80
CA ASP A 68 2.65 8.54 -22.17
C ASP A 68 1.51 7.60 -21.67
N GLY A 69 1.64 7.06 -20.46
CA GLY A 69 0.71 6.12 -19.86
C GLY A 69 0.83 4.68 -20.38
N ALA A 70 1.87 4.34 -21.16
CA ALA A 70 2.00 3.02 -21.78
C ALA A 70 2.52 1.93 -20.81
N GLY A 71 3.28 2.30 -19.78
CA GLY A 71 3.76 1.38 -18.76
C GLY A 71 2.70 1.03 -17.70
N ALA A 72 2.47 -0.26 -17.47
CA ALA A 72 1.65 -0.73 -16.35
C ALA A 72 2.23 -0.23 -15.01
N PRO A 73 1.39 0.30 -14.10
CA PRO A 73 1.82 0.65 -12.76
C PRO A 73 2.44 -0.56 -12.05
N ARG A 74 3.46 -0.30 -11.24
CA ARG A 74 4.08 -1.31 -10.39
C ARG A 74 3.43 -1.28 -9.03
N GLU A 75 2.80 -2.38 -8.66
CA GLU A 75 2.31 -2.62 -7.30
C GLU A 75 3.46 -3.07 -6.40
N LEU A 76 3.55 -2.48 -5.21
CA LEU A 76 4.46 -2.82 -4.13
C LEU A 76 3.65 -3.16 -2.87
N GLY A 77 4.12 -4.19 -2.15
CA GLY A 77 3.41 -4.73 -1.00
C GLY A 77 2.45 -5.87 -1.37
N PRO A 78 1.45 -6.16 -0.52
CA PRO A 78 1.07 -5.40 0.67
C PRO A 78 2.06 -5.57 1.84
N TYR A 79 2.32 -4.47 2.55
CA TYR A 79 3.09 -4.45 3.79
C TYR A 79 2.13 -4.59 4.98
N ALA A 80 2.31 -5.61 5.82
CA ALA A 80 1.40 -5.91 6.91
C ALA A 80 1.87 -5.34 8.26
N PHE A 81 0.92 -4.75 9.00
CA PHE A 81 1.13 -4.16 10.33
C PHE A 81 0.05 -4.64 11.30
N GLU A 82 0.43 -4.84 12.56
CA GLU A 82 -0.52 -5.25 13.61
C GLU A 82 -1.30 -4.04 14.14
N ARG A 83 -0.70 -2.86 14.15
CA ARG A 83 -1.30 -1.63 14.70
C ARG A 83 -1.38 -0.51 13.67
N LEU A 84 -2.42 0.32 13.79
CA LEU A 84 -2.64 1.45 12.87
C LEU A 84 -1.51 2.47 12.94
N ASP A 85 -0.96 2.74 14.13
CA ASP A 85 0.12 3.73 14.28
C ASP A 85 1.40 3.30 13.56
N GLU A 86 1.68 2.00 13.49
CA GLU A 86 2.83 1.46 12.74
C GLU A 86 2.63 1.62 11.24
N ALA A 87 1.43 1.30 10.74
CA ALA A 87 1.06 1.52 9.35
C ALA A 87 1.13 3.02 8.99
N LYS A 88 0.59 3.90 9.84
CA LYS A 88 0.66 5.37 9.66
C LYS A 88 2.10 5.86 9.62
N ARG A 89 2.94 5.43 10.58
CA ARG A 89 4.36 5.80 10.60
C ARG A 89 5.06 5.34 9.32
N PHE A 90 4.82 4.13 8.85
CA PHE A 90 5.37 3.67 7.58
C PHE A 90 4.96 4.58 6.40
N VAL A 91 3.69 4.96 6.32
CA VAL A 91 3.21 5.89 5.27
C VAL A 91 3.83 7.27 5.41
N ASP A 92 4.00 7.79 6.63
CA ASP A 92 4.60 9.10 6.87
C ASP A 92 6.09 9.13 6.48
N GLU A 93 6.85 8.09 6.84
CA GLU A 93 8.27 7.95 6.44
C GLU A 93 8.39 7.77 4.92
N THR A 94 7.46 7.04 4.29
CA THR A 94 7.41 6.89 2.83
C THR A 94 7.11 8.21 2.14
N ALA A 95 6.16 8.99 2.67
CA ALA A 95 5.84 10.33 2.18
C ALA A 95 7.07 11.25 2.28
N LEU A 96 7.75 11.27 3.43
CA LEU A 96 8.96 12.06 3.62
C LEU A 96 10.08 11.66 2.65
N ALA A 97 10.26 10.36 2.40
CA ALA A 97 11.23 9.89 1.41
C ALA A 97 10.88 10.36 -0.01
N LEU A 98 9.59 10.36 -0.38
CA LEU A 98 9.13 10.86 -1.68
C LEU A 98 9.32 12.38 -1.81
N GLU A 99 9.08 13.14 -0.74
CA GLU A 99 9.40 14.58 -0.68
C GLU A 99 10.89 14.83 -0.89
N TYR A 100 11.77 14.03 -0.26
CA TYR A 100 13.22 14.12 -0.50
C TYR A 100 13.63 13.77 -1.94
N LEU A 101 12.82 12.99 -2.65
CA LEU A 101 13.01 12.71 -4.08
C LEU A 101 12.40 13.80 -4.98
N GLY A 102 11.86 14.87 -4.42
CA GLY A 102 11.28 16.01 -5.15
C GLY A 102 9.80 15.87 -5.47
N CYS A 103 9.10 14.87 -4.90
CA CYS A 103 7.66 14.75 -5.09
C CYS A 103 6.89 15.75 -4.23
N GLU A 104 5.81 16.28 -4.76
CA GLU A 104 4.76 16.94 -3.99
C GLU A 104 3.80 15.87 -3.45
N VAL A 105 3.64 15.79 -2.13
CA VAL A 105 2.79 14.77 -1.48
C VAL A 105 1.53 15.42 -0.91
N ASP A 106 0.38 14.90 -1.31
CA ASP A 106 -0.92 15.37 -0.82
C ASP A 106 -1.14 15.01 0.66
N ALA A 107 -1.97 15.81 1.33
CA ALA A 107 -2.52 15.48 2.65
C ALA A 107 -3.32 14.16 2.61
N GLU A 108 -3.43 13.47 3.76
CA GLU A 108 -4.18 12.21 3.85
C GLU A 108 -5.64 12.38 3.36
N ARG A 109 -5.99 11.77 2.23
CA ARG A 109 -7.39 11.69 1.80
C ARG A 109 -8.02 10.48 2.49
N ARG A 110 -8.92 10.72 3.43
CA ARG A 110 -9.72 9.65 4.03
C ARG A 110 -10.69 9.10 3.01
N ALA A 111 -10.91 7.79 3.03
CA ALA A 111 -12.01 7.22 2.28
C ALA A 111 -13.32 7.83 2.82
N GLY A 112 -14.13 8.40 1.93
CA GLY A 112 -15.47 8.85 2.30
C GLY A 112 -16.28 7.66 2.81
N THR A 113 -17.08 7.87 3.85
CA THR A 113 -18.03 6.86 4.35
C THR A 113 -18.82 6.31 3.16
N PRO A 114 -18.95 4.98 2.98
CA PRO A 114 -19.87 4.48 1.97
C PRO A 114 -21.25 5.00 2.32
N ALA A 115 -21.85 5.77 1.41
CA ALA A 115 -23.25 6.14 1.50
C ALA A 115 -24.05 4.82 1.55
N VAL A 116 -24.66 4.56 2.71
CA VAL A 116 -25.69 3.55 2.84
C VAL A 116 -26.96 4.17 2.26
N ASP A 117 -27.44 3.62 1.14
CA ASP A 117 -28.83 3.78 0.68
C ASP A 117 -29.67 2.71 1.38
#